data_AF-A0A7K4K044-F1
#
_entry.id   AF-A0A7K4K044-F1
#
_cell.length_a   1.000
_cell.length_b   1.000
_cell.length_c   1.000
_cell.angle_alpha   90.00
_cell.angle_beta   90.00
_cell.angle_gamma   90.00
#
_symmetry.space_group_name_H-M   'P 1'
#
loop_
_entity.id
_entity.type
_entity.pdbx_description
1 polymer ?
#
loop_
_entity_poly.entity_id
_entity_poly.type
_entity_poly.pdbx_seq_one_letter_code
_entity_poly.pdbx_strand_id
1 'polypeptide(L)'
;RTLRYVPENSQDKIITDEDVFVTLLKVFEALFVNDLSKQAHVLALCPEIRHKYLELPTLALGRPHVPARSRRCSPEEVLFNTLGFSIARDQSSLLSAGTGVFVSKGFVPKGTLVSMYPGTVYRKYEPIFFQSLGNPFIFRCIDGVLIDGNDKGLSRAVYRSCSRRDQLGPLRTSDASWLTAAPQNPLAVGQYVNNCSREKAANVCYQEFDVPGSFPVELKQYLPNIVYSHDIQ
;
A
#
# COMPACT_ATOMS: atom_id res chain seq x y z
N ARG A 1 1.78 6.90 -26.85
CA ARG A 1 1.34 6.26 -25.60
C ARG A 1 -0.10 5.82 -25.85
N THR A 2 -0.38 4.52 -25.86
CA THR A 2 -1.73 3.99 -26.11
C THR A 2 -2.60 4.39 -24.91
N LEU A 3 -3.69 5.13 -25.15
CA LEU A 3 -4.67 5.42 -24.10
C LEU A 3 -5.38 4.10 -23.76
N ARG A 4 -5.50 3.78 -22.47
CA ARG A 4 -6.33 2.66 -22.02
C ARG A 4 -7.77 2.97 -22.40
N TYR A 5 -8.33 2.18 -23.29
CA TYR A 5 -9.74 2.26 -23.68
C TYR A 5 -10.50 1.19 -22.90
N VAL A 6 -11.54 1.63 -22.19
CA VAL A 6 -12.43 0.77 -21.42
C VAL A 6 -13.82 0.92 -22.06
N PRO A 7 -14.35 -0.13 -22.72
CA PRO A 7 -15.63 -0.03 -23.41
C PRO A 7 -16.80 0.22 -22.44
N GLU A 8 -16.76 -0.42 -21.27
CA GLU A 8 -17.77 -0.34 -20.22
C GLU A 8 -17.10 -0.32 -18.84
N ASN A 9 -17.59 0.49 -17.90
CA ASN A 9 -17.00 0.59 -16.55
C ASN A 9 -16.96 -0.76 -15.81
N SER A 10 -17.90 -1.68 -16.09
CA SER A 10 -17.94 -3.05 -15.56
C SER A 10 -16.77 -3.91 -16.03
N GLN A 11 -16.13 -3.56 -17.15
CA GLN A 11 -15.01 -4.28 -17.75
C GLN A 11 -13.66 -3.67 -17.36
N ASP A 12 -13.64 -2.60 -16.57
CA ASP A 12 -12.40 -1.94 -16.16
C ASP A 12 -11.62 -2.75 -15.12
N LYS A 13 -12.33 -3.46 -14.24
CA LYS A 13 -11.75 -4.10 -13.06
C LYS A 13 -11.76 -5.61 -13.21
N ILE A 14 -10.60 -6.23 -12.95
CA ILE A 14 -10.46 -7.70 -13.00
C ILE A 14 -10.97 -8.33 -11.71
N ILE A 15 -10.76 -7.64 -10.58
CA ILE A 15 -11.29 -8.03 -9.26
C ILE A 15 -12.19 -6.92 -8.73
N THR A 16 -13.21 -7.31 -7.97
CA THR A 16 -14.17 -6.35 -7.42
C THR A 16 -13.51 -5.45 -6.37
N ASP A 17 -14.04 -4.25 -6.17
CA ASP A 17 -13.55 -3.36 -5.11
C ASP A 17 -13.73 -3.97 -3.71
N GLU A 18 -14.78 -4.78 -3.51
CA GLU A 18 -14.99 -5.52 -2.28
C GLU A 18 -13.87 -6.54 -2.03
N ASP A 19 -13.46 -7.29 -3.06
CA ASP A 19 -12.35 -8.24 -2.95
C ASP A 19 -11.02 -7.53 -2.63
N VAL A 20 -10.77 -6.37 -3.25
CA VAL A 20 -9.60 -5.52 -2.94
C VAL A 20 -9.66 -5.05 -1.50
N PHE A 21 -10.80 -4.49 -1.08
CA PHE A 21 -11.02 -3.98 0.27
C PHE A 21 -10.79 -5.05 1.33
N VAL A 22 -11.42 -6.22 1.19
CA VAL A 22 -11.27 -7.35 2.11
C VAL A 22 -9.82 -7.85 2.14
N THR A 23 -9.13 -7.89 0.99
CA THR A 23 -7.72 -8.31 0.94
C THR A 23 -6.81 -7.32 1.66
N LEU A 24 -6.99 -6.01 1.43
CA LEU A 24 -6.22 -4.97 2.11
C LEU A 24 -6.46 -4.99 3.62
N LEU A 25 -7.71 -5.13 4.07
CA LEU A 25 -8.03 -5.26 5.49
C LEU A 25 -7.31 -6.44 6.12
N LYS A 26 -7.40 -7.64 5.51
CA LYS A 26 -6.73 -8.84 6.02
C LYS A 26 -5.23 -8.64 6.19
N VAL A 27 -4.56 -8.06 5.19
CA VAL A 27 -3.11 -7.81 5.25
C VAL A 27 -2.78 -6.76 6.30
N PHE A 28 -3.51 -5.64 6.34
CA PHE A 28 -3.21 -4.54 7.25
C PHE A 28 -3.49 -4.91 8.70
N GLU A 29 -4.55 -5.68 8.96
CA GLU A 29 -4.82 -6.23 10.30
C GLU A 29 -3.73 -7.20 10.74
N ALA A 30 -3.26 -8.07 9.85
CA ALA A 30 -2.15 -8.97 10.16
C ALA A 30 -0.84 -8.20 10.47
N LEU A 31 -0.55 -7.14 9.72
CA LEU A 31 0.59 -6.25 9.98
C LEU A 31 0.43 -5.50 11.31
N PHE A 32 -0.78 -5.02 11.61
CA PHE A 32 -1.09 -4.32 12.85
C PHE A 32 -0.90 -5.23 14.07
N VAL A 33 -1.45 -6.45 14.00
CA VAL A 33 -1.32 -7.47 15.05
C VAL A 33 0.14 -7.88 15.26
N ASN A 34 0.91 -8.07 14.18
CA ASN A 34 2.34 -8.39 14.25
C ASN A 34 3.18 -7.26 14.89
N ASP A 35 2.71 -6.00 14.81
CA ASP A 35 3.41 -4.82 15.34
C ASP A 35 2.77 -4.24 16.62
N LEU A 36 1.87 -4.97 17.32
CA LEU A 36 1.07 -4.46 18.46
C LEU A 36 1.87 -3.74 19.55
N SER A 37 3.08 -4.21 19.88
CA SER A 37 3.89 -3.54 20.90
C SER A 37 4.33 -2.12 20.50
N LYS A 38 4.43 -1.83 19.19
CA LYS A 38 4.65 -0.45 18.71
C LYS A 38 3.36 0.35 18.57
N GLN A 39 2.19 -0.32 18.60
CA GLN A 39 0.88 0.30 18.58
C GLN A 39 0.40 0.71 19.99
N ALA A 40 1.24 0.60 21.02
CA ALA A 40 0.87 0.89 22.41
C ALA A 40 0.22 2.26 22.61
N HIS A 41 0.70 3.29 21.90
CA HIS A 41 0.12 4.62 21.97
C HIS A 41 -1.29 4.69 21.38
N VAL A 42 -1.52 4.04 20.23
CA VAL A 42 -2.84 3.93 19.58
C VAL A 42 -3.81 3.17 20.48
N LEU A 43 -3.37 2.04 21.03
CA LEU A 43 -4.16 1.20 21.92
C LEU A 43 -4.51 1.90 23.25
N ALA A 44 -3.65 2.80 23.72
CA ALA A 44 -3.91 3.58 24.92
C ALA A 44 -4.92 4.71 24.67
N LEU A 45 -4.92 5.30 23.48
CA LEU A 45 -5.77 6.45 23.13
C LEU A 45 -7.14 6.06 22.57
N CYS A 46 -7.28 4.84 22.04
CA CYS A 46 -8.52 4.35 21.43
C CYS A 46 -8.95 3.01 22.04
N PRO A 47 -9.78 3.04 23.12
CA PRO A 47 -10.27 1.84 23.79
C PRO A 47 -10.99 0.85 22.87
N GLU A 48 -11.68 1.34 21.84
CA GLU A 48 -12.41 0.53 20.87
C GLU A 48 -11.45 -0.33 20.03
N ILE A 49 -10.32 0.24 19.61
CA ILE A 49 -9.26 -0.46 18.87
C ILE A 49 -8.61 -1.50 19.78
N ARG A 50 -8.33 -1.15 21.03
CA ARG A 50 -7.83 -2.10 22.03
C ARG A 50 -8.78 -3.28 22.19
N HIS A 51 -10.07 -3.03 22.36
CA HIS A 51 -11.06 -4.09 22.52
C HIS A 51 -11.10 -5.01 21.28
N LYS A 52 -11.06 -4.43 20.07
CA LYS A 52 -11.03 -5.16 18.79
C LYS A 52 -9.86 -6.12 18.67
N TYR A 53 -8.64 -5.69 18.98
CA TYR A 53 -7.42 -6.48 18.71
C TYR A 53 -6.89 -7.29 19.89
N LEU A 54 -7.23 -6.93 21.15
CA LEU A 54 -6.70 -7.60 22.34
C LEU A 54 -7.77 -8.37 23.13
N GLU A 55 -8.98 -7.83 23.25
CA GLU A 55 -9.98 -8.35 24.20
C GLU A 55 -10.97 -9.32 23.53
N LEU A 56 -11.45 -9.00 22.32
CA LEU A 56 -12.33 -9.85 21.52
C LEU A 56 -11.70 -11.22 21.16
N PRO A 57 -10.46 -11.29 20.63
CA PRO A 57 -9.81 -12.58 20.32
C PRO A 57 -9.55 -13.44 21.57
N THR A 58 -9.31 -12.81 22.72
CA THR A 58 -9.07 -13.50 24.00
C THR A 58 -10.34 -14.18 24.52
N LEU A 59 -11.50 -13.54 24.34
CA LEU A 59 -12.81 -14.10 24.71
C LEU A 59 -13.29 -15.21 23.76
N ALA A 60 -13.03 -15.07 22.46
CA ALA A 60 -13.52 -16.02 21.45
C ALA A 60 -12.76 -17.36 21.40
N LEU A 61 -11.50 -17.42 21.87
CA LEU A 61 -10.67 -18.63 21.76
C LEU A 61 -10.47 -19.42 23.05
N GLY A 62 -10.91 -18.94 24.22
CA GLY A 62 -10.78 -19.67 25.49
C GLY A 62 -9.35 -20.16 25.81
N ARG A 63 -8.32 -19.55 25.21
CA ARG A 63 -6.93 -20.00 25.37
C ARG A 63 -6.33 -19.36 26.62
N PRO A 64 -5.67 -20.14 27.50
CA PRO A 64 -4.95 -19.58 28.62
C PRO A 64 -3.86 -18.62 28.12
N HIS A 65 -3.60 -17.59 28.91
CA HIS A 65 -2.58 -16.56 28.70
C HIS A 65 -1.18 -17.18 28.69
N VAL A 66 -0.82 -17.86 27.60
CA VAL A 66 0.58 -18.16 27.29
C VAL A 66 1.17 -16.84 26.83
N PRO A 67 2.22 -16.30 27.48
CA PRO A 67 2.94 -15.17 26.93
C PRO A 67 3.65 -15.69 25.69
N ALA A 68 2.94 -15.70 24.56
CA ALA A 68 3.55 -15.89 23.27
C ALA A 68 4.48 -14.69 23.14
N ARG A 69 5.77 -14.91 23.44
CA ARG A 69 6.85 -14.24 22.74
C ARG A 69 6.68 -14.66 21.27
N SER A 70 5.64 -14.16 20.60
CA SER A 70 5.44 -14.33 19.17
C SER A 70 6.66 -13.67 18.56
N ARG A 71 7.57 -14.48 18.03
CA ARG A 71 8.71 -13.98 17.29
C ARG A 71 8.14 -13.08 16.20
N ARG A 72 8.43 -11.78 16.29
CA ARG A 72 7.92 -10.79 15.35
C ARG A 72 8.35 -11.22 13.95
N CYS A 73 7.39 -11.46 13.07
CA CYS A 73 7.67 -11.83 11.69
C CYS A 73 8.08 -10.59 10.91
N SER A 74 8.87 -10.77 9.86
CA SER A 74 9.10 -9.68 8.90
C SER A 74 7.79 -9.33 8.17
N PRO A 75 7.61 -8.11 7.65
CA PRO A 75 6.43 -7.76 6.86
C PRO A 75 6.17 -8.73 5.70
N GLU A 76 7.24 -9.19 5.04
CA GLU A 76 7.16 -10.16 3.94
C GLU A 76 6.64 -11.51 4.42
N GLU A 77 7.08 -11.99 5.59
CA GLU A 77 6.57 -13.22 6.21
C GLU A 77 5.10 -13.08 6.62
N VAL A 78 4.68 -11.91 7.11
CA VAL A 78 3.26 -11.62 7.40
C VAL A 78 2.44 -11.71 6.12
N LEU A 79 2.92 -11.12 5.01
CA LEU A 79 2.25 -11.22 3.71
C LEU A 79 2.12 -12.66 3.25
N PHE A 80 3.19 -13.46 3.36
CA PHE A 80 3.17 -14.88 3.02
C PHE A 80 2.12 -15.65 3.81
N ASN A 81 2.10 -15.46 5.13
CA ASN A 81 1.18 -16.16 6.01
C ASN A 81 -0.28 -15.73 5.76
N THR A 82 -0.49 -14.52 5.22
CA THR A 82 -1.83 -13.96 4.99
C THR A 82 -2.38 -14.32 3.60
N LEU A 83 -1.57 -14.21 2.55
CA LEU A 83 -2.01 -14.37 1.16
C LEU A 83 -1.39 -15.58 0.44
N GLY A 84 -0.49 -16.32 1.09
CA GLY A 84 0.19 -17.48 0.50
C GLY A 84 1.38 -17.13 -0.40
N PHE A 85 1.75 -15.85 -0.50
CA PHE A 85 2.92 -15.40 -1.25
C PHE A 85 3.59 -14.18 -0.61
N SER A 86 4.86 -13.96 -0.92
CA SER A 86 5.58 -12.72 -0.66
C SER A 86 6.15 -12.17 -1.96
N ILE A 87 6.31 -10.85 -2.01
CA ILE A 87 7.03 -10.18 -3.09
C ILE A 87 8.23 -9.42 -2.52
N ALA A 88 9.25 -9.24 -3.34
CA ALA A 88 10.44 -8.46 -3.01
C ALA A 88 10.89 -7.65 -4.22
N ARG A 89 11.55 -6.51 -3.94
CA ARG A 89 12.30 -5.78 -4.95
C ARG A 89 13.60 -6.51 -5.24
N ASP A 90 13.95 -6.65 -6.51
CA ASP A 90 15.21 -7.26 -6.95
C ASP A 90 15.70 -6.62 -8.25
N GLN A 91 16.89 -6.99 -8.71
CA GLN A 91 17.44 -6.57 -9.99
C GLN A 91 16.49 -7.01 -11.12
N SER A 92 16.13 -6.06 -11.98
CA SER A 92 15.25 -6.35 -13.11
C SER A 92 15.89 -7.36 -14.05
N SER A 93 15.06 -8.27 -14.57
CA SER A 93 15.46 -9.25 -15.58
C SER A 93 15.56 -8.66 -16.99
N LEU A 94 15.23 -7.38 -17.15
CA LEU A 94 15.41 -6.63 -18.40
C LEU A 94 16.71 -5.81 -18.31
N LEU A 95 17.46 -5.79 -19.41
CA LEU A 95 18.73 -5.07 -19.49
C LEU A 95 18.52 -3.57 -19.21
N SER A 96 19.33 -3.00 -18.30
CA SER A 96 19.31 -1.58 -17.94
C SER A 96 17.98 -1.04 -17.37
N ALA A 97 17.06 -1.92 -16.95
CA ALA A 97 15.77 -1.51 -16.39
C ALA A 97 15.80 -1.24 -14.88
N GLY A 98 16.96 -1.34 -14.23
CA GLY A 98 17.10 -1.06 -12.79
C GLY A 98 16.41 -2.12 -11.93
N THR A 99 15.49 -1.69 -11.07
CA THR A 99 14.80 -2.53 -10.07
C THR A 99 13.45 -3.04 -10.59
N GLY A 100 13.16 -4.31 -10.35
CA GLY A 100 11.85 -4.93 -10.57
C GLY A 100 11.26 -5.50 -9.28
N VAL A 101 10.09 -6.14 -9.38
CA VAL A 101 9.42 -6.83 -8.28
C VAL A 101 9.17 -8.27 -8.67
N PHE A 102 9.49 -9.19 -7.77
CA PHE A 102 9.39 -10.63 -8.00
C PHE A 102 8.67 -11.30 -6.83
N VAL A 103 7.98 -12.41 -7.12
CA VAL A 103 7.49 -13.32 -6.09
C VAL A 103 8.71 -13.98 -5.44
N SER A 104 8.98 -13.65 -4.18
CA SER A 104 10.12 -14.17 -3.44
C SER A 104 9.81 -15.48 -2.73
N LYS A 105 8.52 -15.72 -2.43
CA LYS A 105 8.04 -16.94 -1.78
C LYS A 105 6.58 -17.21 -2.17
N GLY A 106 6.21 -18.48 -2.29
CA GLY A 106 4.84 -18.89 -2.56
C GLY A 106 4.42 -18.76 -4.02
N PHE A 107 3.12 -18.65 -4.26
CA PHE A 107 2.53 -18.59 -5.59
C PHE A 107 1.39 -17.57 -5.63
N VAL A 108 1.28 -16.84 -6.73
CA VAL A 108 0.24 -15.83 -6.96
C VAL A 108 -0.76 -16.36 -8.00
N PRO A 109 -1.99 -16.68 -7.61
CA PRO A 109 -3.05 -17.02 -8.56
C PRO A 109 -3.43 -15.84 -9.46
N LYS A 110 -4.00 -16.14 -10.63
CA LYS A 110 -4.58 -15.10 -11.50
C LYS A 110 -5.73 -14.40 -10.76
N GLY A 111 -5.81 -13.08 -10.89
CA GLY A 111 -6.84 -12.28 -10.22
C GLY A 111 -6.56 -12.06 -8.73
N THR A 112 -5.29 -12.04 -8.32
CA THR A 112 -4.89 -11.72 -6.95
C THR A 112 -4.27 -10.32 -6.91
N LEU A 113 -4.62 -9.54 -5.88
CA LEU A 113 -3.96 -8.27 -5.59
C LEU A 113 -2.51 -8.54 -5.20
N VAL A 114 -1.56 -8.01 -5.96
CA VAL A 114 -0.12 -8.25 -5.75
C VAL A 114 0.63 -7.06 -5.17
N SER A 115 0.21 -5.84 -5.47
CA SER A 115 0.90 -4.63 -5.05
C SER A 115 -0.03 -3.42 -5.08
N MET A 116 0.39 -2.37 -4.39
CA MET A 116 -0.21 -1.04 -4.41
C MET A 116 0.78 -0.08 -5.07
N TYR A 117 0.30 0.78 -5.96
CA TYR A 117 1.11 1.86 -6.53
C TYR A 117 1.22 2.99 -5.50
N PRO A 118 2.39 3.19 -4.86
CA PRO A 118 2.52 4.21 -3.83
C PRO A 118 2.63 5.60 -4.47
N GLY A 119 2.40 6.64 -3.68
CA GLY A 119 2.73 7.99 -4.12
C GLY A 119 1.84 9.09 -3.59
N THR A 120 2.24 10.33 -3.91
CA THR A 120 1.41 11.51 -3.65
C THR A 120 0.33 11.58 -4.71
N VAL A 121 -0.92 11.70 -4.29
CA VAL A 121 -2.10 11.74 -5.15
C VAL A 121 -2.44 13.20 -5.44
N TYR A 122 -2.34 13.60 -6.69
CA TYR A 122 -2.72 14.92 -7.17
C TYR A 122 -4.06 14.84 -7.90
N ARG A 123 -5.05 15.57 -7.39
CA ARG A 123 -6.33 15.77 -8.08
C ARG A 123 -6.15 16.68 -9.29
N LYS A 124 -7.19 16.73 -10.11
CA LYS A 124 -7.24 17.60 -11.28
C LYS A 124 -6.94 19.04 -10.86
N TYR A 125 -6.01 19.68 -11.56
CA TYR A 125 -5.54 21.06 -11.36
C TYR A 125 -4.63 21.31 -10.15
N GLU A 126 -4.26 20.28 -9.38
CA GLU A 126 -3.26 20.45 -8.32
C GLU A 126 -1.83 20.60 -8.88
N PRO A 127 -0.95 21.33 -8.19
CA PRO A 127 0.38 21.68 -8.70
C PRO A 127 1.36 20.49 -8.65
N ILE A 128 1.55 19.83 -9.79
CA ILE A 128 2.51 18.73 -9.97
C ILE A 128 3.71 19.07 -10.86
N PHE A 129 3.74 20.27 -11.46
CA PHE A 129 4.64 20.59 -12.57
C PHE A 129 6.10 20.18 -12.32
N PHE A 130 6.72 20.67 -11.24
CA PHE A 130 8.12 20.36 -10.95
C PHE A 130 8.37 18.88 -10.61
N GLN A 131 7.43 18.24 -9.93
CA GLN A 131 7.49 16.82 -9.56
C GLN A 131 7.37 15.91 -10.79
N SER A 132 6.71 16.39 -11.85
CA SER A 132 6.44 15.63 -13.08
C SER A 132 7.59 15.69 -14.10
N LEU A 133 8.50 16.66 -14.01
CA LEU A 133 9.58 16.84 -14.99
C LEU A 133 10.52 15.64 -15.01
N GLY A 134 10.54 14.91 -16.13
CA GLY A 134 11.39 13.73 -16.31
C GLY A 134 11.09 12.57 -15.35
N ASN A 135 9.93 12.58 -14.70
CA ASN A 135 9.57 11.57 -13.70
C ASN A 135 8.82 10.39 -14.36
N PRO A 136 9.45 9.21 -14.49
CA PRO A 136 8.81 8.05 -15.12
C PRO A 136 7.78 7.37 -14.19
N PHE A 137 7.75 7.74 -12.90
CA PHE A 137 6.87 7.18 -11.88
C PHE A 137 5.58 8.01 -11.69
N ILE A 138 5.25 8.87 -12.65
CA ILE A 138 3.92 9.49 -12.70
C ILE A 138 2.93 8.50 -13.33
N PHE A 139 2.06 7.97 -12.49
CA PHE A 139 0.89 7.20 -12.92
C PHE A 139 -0.29 8.14 -13.16
N ARG A 140 -1.05 7.90 -14.23
CA ARG A 140 -2.25 8.68 -14.55
C ARG A 140 -3.46 7.74 -14.56
N CYS A 141 -4.39 8.02 -13.66
CA CYS A 141 -5.68 7.35 -13.58
C CYS A 141 -6.61 7.82 -14.70
N ILE A 142 -7.67 7.06 -14.95
CA ILE A 142 -8.64 7.29 -16.03
C ILE A 142 -9.39 8.61 -15.85
N ASP A 143 -9.65 8.99 -14.60
CA ASP A 143 -10.31 10.23 -14.19
C ASP A 143 -9.41 11.48 -14.26
N GLY A 144 -8.12 11.29 -14.57
CA GLY A 144 -7.13 12.36 -14.64
C GLY A 144 -6.40 12.65 -13.32
N VAL A 145 -6.66 11.89 -12.26
CA VAL A 145 -5.82 11.88 -11.06
C VAL A 145 -4.41 11.41 -11.43
N LEU A 146 -3.41 12.03 -10.80
CA LEU A 146 -2.01 11.67 -10.98
C LEU A 146 -1.45 11.13 -9.67
N ILE A 147 -0.71 10.02 -9.73
CA ILE A 147 0.00 9.46 -8.58
C ILE A 147 1.49 9.57 -8.84
N ASP A 148 2.19 10.31 -7.99
CA ASP A 148 3.64 10.47 -8.02
C ASP A 148 4.31 9.43 -7.12
N GLY A 149 4.72 8.32 -7.72
CA GLY A 149 5.38 7.20 -7.05
C GLY A 149 6.90 7.31 -6.97
N ASN A 150 7.49 8.47 -7.27
CA ASN A 150 8.94 8.65 -7.21
C ASN A 150 9.42 8.77 -5.76
N ASP A 151 10.26 7.83 -5.34
CA ASP A 151 10.79 7.75 -3.98
C ASP A 151 12.02 8.64 -3.73
N LYS A 152 12.40 9.49 -4.69
CA LYS A 152 13.59 10.36 -4.65
C LYS A 152 13.25 11.84 -4.76
N GLY A 153 14.23 12.68 -4.44
CA GLY A 153 14.22 14.12 -4.72
C GLY A 153 13.00 14.86 -4.16
N LEU A 154 12.43 15.74 -4.99
CA LEU A 154 11.29 16.58 -4.63
C LEU A 154 10.03 15.76 -4.33
N SER A 155 9.73 14.74 -5.12
CA SER A 155 8.58 13.83 -4.91
C SER A 155 8.59 13.20 -3.52
N ARG A 156 9.76 12.68 -3.10
CA ARG A 156 9.98 12.18 -1.73
C ARG A 156 9.72 13.24 -0.66
N ALA A 157 10.19 14.46 -0.89
CA ALA A 157 10.03 15.55 0.06
C ALA A 157 8.56 15.96 0.21
N VAL A 158 7.83 16.07 -0.90
CA VAL A 158 6.40 16.38 -0.91
C VAL A 158 5.59 15.31 -0.19
N TYR A 159 5.81 14.03 -0.49
CA TYR A 159 5.12 12.93 0.19
C TYR A 159 5.34 12.98 1.71
N ARG A 160 6.60 13.15 2.13
CA ARG A 160 6.95 13.26 3.56
C ARG A 160 6.32 14.45 4.24
N SER A 161 6.20 15.58 3.53
CA SER A 161 5.55 16.78 4.06
C SER A 161 4.07 16.50 4.32
N CYS A 162 3.34 16.03 3.31
CA CYS A 162 1.90 15.73 3.45
C CYS A 162 1.67 14.65 4.52
N SER A 163 2.42 13.54 4.49
CA SER A 163 2.32 12.45 5.46
C SER A 163 2.57 12.88 6.92
N ARG A 164 3.37 13.93 7.15
CA ARG A 164 3.61 14.48 8.49
C ARG A 164 2.54 15.47 8.93
N ARG A 165 2.00 16.29 8.03
CA ARG A 165 0.99 17.29 8.35
C ARG A 165 -0.39 16.67 8.50
N ASP A 166 -0.75 15.73 7.63
CA ASP A 166 -2.13 15.26 7.46
C ASP A 166 -2.44 14.06 8.38
N GLN A 167 -1.86 14.05 9.58
CA GLN A 167 -2.09 13.04 10.61
C GLN A 167 -3.38 13.34 11.39
N LEU A 168 -4.06 12.29 11.85
CA LEU A 168 -5.23 12.44 12.71
C LEU A 168 -4.78 12.30 14.16
N GLY A 169 -4.32 13.40 14.73
CA GLY A 169 -3.72 13.42 16.07
C GLY A 169 -2.55 12.43 16.14
N PRO A 170 -2.60 11.41 17.02
CA PRO A 170 -1.55 10.39 17.15
C PRO A 170 -1.56 9.36 16.00
N LEU A 171 -2.62 9.32 15.18
CA LEU A 171 -2.84 8.29 14.17
C LEU A 171 -2.20 8.68 12.83
N ARG A 172 -1.32 7.80 12.35
CA ARG A 172 -0.77 7.91 11.00
C ARG A 172 -1.83 7.54 9.98
N THR A 173 -1.97 8.37 8.96
CA THR A 173 -2.95 8.23 7.87
C THR A 173 -2.35 7.70 6.57
N SER A 174 -1.03 7.48 6.55
CA SER A 174 -0.29 6.98 5.40
C SER A 174 0.99 6.25 5.82
N ASP A 175 1.46 5.36 4.95
CA ASP A 175 2.73 4.65 5.08
C ASP A 175 3.84 5.44 4.38
N ALA A 176 4.82 5.97 5.11
CA ALA A 176 5.99 6.65 4.51
C ALA A 176 7.20 5.72 4.33
N SER A 177 7.11 4.46 4.77
CA SER A 177 8.22 3.51 4.74
C SER A 177 8.54 3.00 3.33
N TRP A 178 7.61 3.11 2.37
CA TRP A 178 7.87 2.79 0.95
C TRP A 178 8.95 3.67 0.32
N LEU A 179 9.23 4.84 0.91
CA LEU A 179 10.35 5.72 0.56
C LEU A 179 11.73 5.19 1.03
N THR A 180 11.78 3.94 1.47
CA THR A 180 12.98 3.26 1.99
C THR A 180 13.14 1.88 1.34
N ALA A 181 14.25 1.20 1.62
CA ALA A 181 14.52 -0.16 1.13
C ALA A 181 13.64 -1.24 1.80
N ALA A 182 12.99 -0.95 2.94
CA ALA A 182 12.23 -1.91 3.72
C ALA A 182 10.85 -1.33 4.11
N PRO A 183 9.83 -1.46 3.24
CA PRO A 183 8.49 -0.97 3.55
C PRO A 183 7.82 -1.80 4.64
N GLN A 184 7.01 -1.16 5.48
CA GLN A 184 6.16 -1.79 6.48
C GLN A 184 4.95 -2.45 5.83
N ASN A 185 4.35 -1.82 4.81
CA ASN A 185 3.43 -2.49 3.90
C ASN A 185 4.22 -3.12 2.72
N PRO A 186 4.41 -4.45 2.67
CA PRO A 186 5.16 -5.11 1.61
C PRO A 186 4.49 -4.98 0.22
N LEU A 187 3.21 -4.61 0.16
CA LEU A 187 2.52 -4.33 -1.11
C LEU A 187 2.93 -2.99 -1.72
N ALA A 188 3.53 -2.07 -0.95
CA ALA A 188 3.84 -0.69 -1.37
C ALA A 188 5.07 -0.56 -2.29
N VAL A 189 5.10 -1.36 -3.37
CA VAL A 189 6.20 -1.45 -4.33
C VAL A 189 5.72 -1.39 -5.79
N GLY A 190 4.47 -1.00 -6.03
CA GLY A 190 3.83 -1.00 -7.34
C GLY A 190 4.50 -0.12 -8.40
N GLN A 191 5.28 0.88 -8.00
CA GLN A 191 6.07 1.75 -8.89
C GLN A 191 7.23 1.02 -9.57
N TYR A 192 7.69 -0.10 -9.00
CA TYR A 192 8.74 -0.96 -9.56
C TYR A 192 8.19 -2.18 -10.31
N VAL A 193 6.86 -2.35 -10.33
CA VAL A 193 6.23 -3.43 -11.08
C VAL A 193 6.20 -3.05 -12.55
N ASN A 194 6.84 -3.88 -13.38
CA ASN A 194 6.82 -3.70 -14.81
C ASN A 194 5.50 -4.24 -15.40
N ASN A 195 4.66 -3.35 -15.93
CA ASN A 195 3.42 -3.71 -16.60
C ASN A 195 3.57 -3.59 -18.13
N CYS A 196 4.28 -4.56 -18.72
CA CYS A 196 4.60 -4.71 -20.14
C CYS A 196 5.87 -3.97 -20.59
N SER A 197 6.80 -4.70 -21.20
CA SER A 197 7.87 -4.15 -22.04
C SER A 197 7.75 -4.69 -23.47
N ARG A 198 8.56 -4.18 -24.41
CA ARG A 198 8.61 -4.73 -25.77
C ARG A 198 9.05 -6.21 -25.80
N GLU A 199 9.80 -6.63 -24.79
CA GLU A 199 10.44 -7.95 -24.72
C GLU A 199 9.65 -8.95 -23.87
N LYS A 200 8.82 -8.48 -22.93
CA LYS A 200 8.06 -9.33 -22.02
C LYS A 200 6.61 -8.87 -21.90
N ALA A 201 5.69 -9.83 -22.09
CA ALA A 201 4.27 -9.61 -21.85
C ALA A 201 4.02 -9.25 -20.38
N ALA A 202 3.03 -8.39 -20.15
CA ALA A 202 2.55 -8.11 -18.80
C ALA A 202 1.89 -9.35 -18.18
N ASN A 203 2.25 -9.62 -16.93
CA ASN A 203 1.61 -10.63 -16.08
C ASN A 203 0.79 -10.00 -14.94
N VAL A 204 0.70 -8.68 -14.93
CA VAL A 204 -0.09 -7.88 -13.99
C VAL A 204 -0.89 -6.84 -14.77
N CYS A 205 -1.89 -6.25 -14.13
CA CYS A 205 -2.61 -5.10 -14.64
C CYS A 205 -2.85 -4.11 -13.51
N TYR A 206 -2.95 -2.83 -13.84
CA TYR A 206 -3.41 -1.84 -12.87
C TYR A 206 -4.93 -1.78 -12.86
N GLN A 207 -5.51 -1.65 -11.68
CA GLN A 207 -6.89 -1.23 -11.50
C GLN A 207 -6.94 -0.13 -10.44
N GLU A 208 -7.92 0.76 -10.59
CA GLU A 208 -8.12 1.88 -9.68
C GLU A 208 -9.04 1.45 -8.54
N PHE A 209 -8.72 1.90 -7.33
CA PHE A 209 -9.46 1.57 -6.11
C PHE A 209 -9.59 2.82 -5.24
N ASP A 210 -10.83 3.22 -5.00
CA ASP A 210 -11.16 4.30 -4.09
C ASP A 210 -11.28 3.75 -2.67
N VAL A 211 -10.42 4.24 -1.76
CA VAL A 211 -10.47 3.83 -0.36
C VAL A 211 -11.75 4.40 0.28
N PRO A 212 -12.66 3.56 0.79
CA PRO A 212 -13.92 4.03 1.34
C PRO A 212 -13.71 4.84 2.64
N GLY A 213 -14.60 5.80 2.91
CA GLY A 213 -14.54 6.60 4.15
C GLY A 213 -14.62 5.75 5.43
N SER A 214 -15.24 4.58 5.36
CA SER A 214 -15.36 3.59 6.42
C SER A 214 -14.09 2.76 6.67
N PHE A 215 -13.01 2.96 5.90
CA PHE A 215 -11.75 2.23 6.10
C PHE A 215 -11.21 2.48 7.52
N PRO A 216 -10.87 1.42 8.31
CA PRO A 216 -10.46 1.56 9.70
C PRO A 216 -9.28 2.51 9.87
N VAL A 217 -9.44 3.50 10.74
CA VAL A 217 -8.50 4.62 10.88
C VAL A 217 -7.11 4.15 11.30
N GLU A 218 -7.02 3.13 12.15
CA GLU A 218 -5.79 2.53 12.63
C GLU A 218 -5.02 1.80 11.52
N LEU A 219 -5.71 1.34 10.47
CA LEU A 219 -5.11 0.63 9.35
C LEU A 219 -4.68 1.57 8.22
N LYS A 220 -5.13 2.83 8.22
CA LYS A 220 -4.70 3.83 7.23
C LYS A 220 -3.19 4.07 7.26
N GLN A 221 -2.52 3.75 8.36
CA GLN A 221 -1.06 3.79 8.49
C GLN A 221 -0.30 2.90 7.48
N TYR A 222 -0.98 1.97 6.80
CA TYR A 222 -0.42 1.08 5.78
C TYR A 222 -0.78 1.49 4.35
N LEU A 223 -1.61 2.52 4.15
CA LEU A 223 -1.92 3.05 2.82
C LEU A 223 -0.71 3.84 2.30
N PRO A 224 -0.09 3.45 1.17
CA PRO A 224 1.11 4.12 0.68
C PRO A 224 0.79 5.34 -0.19
N ASN A 225 -0.43 5.88 -0.04
CA ASN A 225 -0.96 7.00 -0.80
C ASN A 225 -1.32 8.12 0.17
N ILE A 226 -0.97 9.35 -0.19
CA ILE A 226 -1.38 10.56 0.53
C ILE A 226 -1.88 11.58 -0.49
N VAL A 227 -3.01 12.22 -0.21
CA VAL A 227 -3.51 13.29 -1.07
C VAL A 227 -2.59 14.49 -0.93
N TYR A 228 -2.25 15.13 -2.05
CA TYR A 228 -1.53 16.38 -2.00
C TYR A 228 -2.39 17.43 -1.29
N SER A 229 -1.79 18.10 -0.31
CA SER A 229 -2.40 19.24 0.35
C SER A 229 -1.40 20.39 0.38
N HIS A 230 -1.90 21.61 0.19
CA HIS A 230 -1.15 22.85 0.35
C HIS A 230 -1.64 23.66 1.56
N ASP A 231 -2.64 23.15 2.27
CA ASP A 231 -3.18 23.81 3.46
C ASP A 231 -2.15 23.76 4.59
N ILE A 232 -1.93 24.93 5.19
CA ILE A 232 -1.17 25.09 6.43
C ILE A 232 -2.22 25.29 7.52
N GLN A 233 -2.33 24.33 8.46
CA GLN A 233 -3.10 24.53 9.69
C GLN A 233 -2.35 25.43 10.66
#